data_AF-A0A849CQ57-F1
#
_entry.id   AF-A0A849CQ57-F1
#
_cell.length_a   1.000
_cell.length_b   1.000
_cell.length_c   1.000
_cell.angle_alpha   90.00
_cell.angle_beta   90.00
_cell.angle_gamma   90.00
#
_symmetry.space_group_name_H-M   'P 1'
#
loop_
_entity.id
_entity.type
_entity.pdbx_description
1 polymer ?
#
loop_
_entity_poly.entity_id
_entity_poly.type
_entity_poly.pdbx_seq_one_letter_code
_entity_poly.pdbx_strand_id
1 'polypeptide(L)'
;MKLAFVFRSTPFGRASTREGLDALLAATAFCDEQDIAVFFLDDGVFSLLNHQEPAQILQKDVVNMFKLLDLYDIEQRYICLESLATAKMTASDCIITCEKMARAALLTLLGKAERVLTF
;
A
#
# COMPACT_ATOMS: atom_id res chain seq x y z
N MET A 1 8.79 10.21 -8.79
CA MET A 1 9.00 8.90 -8.14
C MET A 1 10.06 8.10 -8.89
N LYS A 2 11.01 7.54 -8.17
CA LYS A 2 11.98 6.55 -8.68
C LYS A 2 11.51 5.13 -8.38
N LEU A 3 11.04 4.90 -7.14
CA LEU A 3 10.59 3.60 -6.67
C LEU A 3 9.07 3.59 -6.51
N ALA A 4 8.43 2.60 -7.10
CA ALA A 4 7.03 2.30 -6.87
C ALA A 4 6.87 0.95 -6.18
N PHE A 5 6.18 0.94 -5.03
CA PHE A 5 5.80 -0.25 -4.29
C PHE A 5 4.34 -0.56 -4.56
N VAL A 6 4.06 -1.74 -5.11
CA VAL A 6 2.71 -2.14 -5.52
C VAL A 6 2.25 -3.32 -4.69
N PHE A 7 1.23 -3.11 -3.87
CA PHE A 7 0.55 -4.16 -3.11
C PHE A 7 -0.68 -4.65 -3.89
N ARG A 8 -0.70 -5.95 -4.19
CA ARG A 8 -1.76 -6.64 -4.95
C ARG A 8 -2.43 -7.79 -4.20
N SER A 9 -1.86 -8.19 -3.08
CA SER A 9 -2.27 -9.36 -2.31
C SER A 9 -2.92 -8.98 -0.98
N THR A 10 -3.73 -9.88 -0.42
CA THR A 10 -4.29 -9.70 0.94
C THR A 10 -3.21 -9.74 2.02
N PRO A 11 -3.37 -9.02 3.15
CA PRO A 11 -2.29 -8.81 4.13
C PRO A 11 -1.84 -10.05 4.92
N PHE A 12 -2.67 -11.11 4.98
CA PHE A 12 -2.43 -12.26 5.86
C PHE A 12 -2.38 -13.62 5.14
N GLY A 13 -2.80 -13.68 3.86
CA GLY A 13 -2.77 -14.93 3.09
C GLY A 13 -1.36 -15.35 2.70
N ARG A 14 -0.44 -14.37 2.61
CA ARG A 14 0.99 -14.56 2.30
C ARG A 14 1.80 -13.52 3.07
N ALA A 15 3.11 -13.74 3.18
CA ALA A 15 4.02 -12.77 3.80
C ALA A 15 4.29 -11.53 2.92
N SER A 16 3.77 -11.47 1.69
CA SER A 16 4.18 -10.47 0.69
C SER A 16 3.84 -9.03 1.13
N THR A 17 2.69 -8.79 1.75
CA THR A 17 2.37 -7.45 2.28
C THR A 17 3.35 -7.02 3.38
N ARG A 18 3.75 -7.94 4.27
CA ARG A 18 4.73 -7.65 5.31
C ARG A 18 6.11 -7.37 4.71
N GLU A 19 6.57 -8.26 3.83
CA GLU A 19 7.88 -8.14 3.18
C GLU A 19 7.95 -6.89 2.29
N GLY A 20 6.85 -6.54 1.62
CA GLY A 20 6.75 -5.32 0.83
C GLY A 20 6.80 -4.06 1.68
N LEU A 21 6.15 -4.06 2.84
CA LEU A 21 6.24 -2.94 3.77
C LEU A 21 7.66 -2.83 4.37
N ASP A 22 8.27 -3.95 4.76
CA ASP A 22 9.65 -3.97 5.26
C ASP A 22 10.63 -3.44 4.19
N ALA A 23 10.47 -3.86 2.93
CA ALA A 23 11.29 -3.38 1.81
C ALA A 23 11.08 -1.90 1.52
N LEU A 24 9.83 -1.42 1.62
CA LEU A 24 9.50 -0.01 1.48
C LEU A 24 10.17 0.82 2.57
N LEU A 25 10.05 0.40 3.84
CA LEU A 25 10.65 1.10 4.97
C LEU A 25 12.18 1.04 4.92
N ALA A 26 12.77 -0.03 4.38
CA ALA A 26 14.22 -0.06 4.14
C ALA A 26 14.66 0.91 3.03
N ALA A 27 13.82 1.12 2.01
CA ALA A 27 14.14 2.04 0.93
C ALA A 27 14.20 3.51 1.37
N THR A 28 13.46 3.89 2.43
CA THR A 28 13.51 5.26 2.98
C THR A 28 14.88 5.62 3.56
N ALA A 29 15.74 4.63 3.85
CA ALA A 29 17.11 4.89 4.28
C ALA A 29 18.02 5.36 3.14
N PHE A 30 17.60 5.23 1.88
CA PHE A 30 18.43 5.50 0.70
C PHE A 30 17.75 6.38 -0.36
N CYS A 31 16.47 6.67 -0.21
CA CYS A 31 15.67 7.47 -1.14
C CYS A 31 14.87 8.50 -0.35
N ASP A 32 14.79 9.71 -0.89
CA ASP A 32 13.91 10.75 -0.36
C ASP A 32 12.44 10.30 -0.47
N GLU A 33 11.60 10.76 0.45
CA GLU A 33 10.18 10.44 0.53
C GLU A 33 9.41 10.76 -0.77
N GLN A 34 9.82 11.82 -1.48
CA GLN A 34 9.30 12.23 -2.79
C GLN A 34 9.69 11.29 -3.95
N ASP A 35 10.68 10.41 -3.75
CA ASP A 35 11.09 9.41 -4.73
C ASP A 35 10.36 8.08 -4.55
N ILE A 36 9.61 7.89 -3.46
CA ILE A 36 8.87 6.67 -3.15
C ILE A 36 7.38 6.90 -3.38
N ALA A 37 6.75 6.00 -4.13
CA ALA A 37 5.30 5.97 -4.31
C ALA A 37 4.74 4.57 -3.95
N VAL A 38 3.56 4.55 -3.34
CA VAL A 38 2.91 3.35 -2.83
C VAL A 38 1.55 3.18 -3.49
N PHE A 39 1.29 1.98 -4.02
CA PHE A 39 0.08 1.68 -4.78
C PHE A 39 -0.63 0.47 -4.21
N PHE A 40 -1.94 0.62 -3.97
CA PHE A 40 -2.82 -0.45 -3.51
C PHE A 40 -3.85 -0.76 -4.59
N LEU A 41 -3.82 -1.98 -5.12
CA LEU A 41 -4.68 -2.42 -6.22
C LEU A 41 -5.03 -3.90 -6.11
N ASP A 42 -6.08 -4.32 -6.80
CA ASP A 42 -6.69 -5.65 -6.65
C ASP A 42 -6.96 -5.98 -5.16
N ASP A 43 -6.52 -7.12 -4.65
CA ASP A 43 -6.70 -7.50 -3.24
C ASP A 43 -5.78 -6.74 -2.28
N GLY A 44 -4.82 -5.97 -2.81
CA GLY A 44 -3.92 -5.14 -2.01
C GLY A 44 -4.64 -4.08 -1.18
N VAL A 45 -5.85 -3.66 -1.58
CA VAL A 45 -6.67 -2.69 -0.84
C VAL A 45 -7.05 -3.17 0.56
N PHE A 46 -7.12 -4.50 0.78
CA PHE A 46 -7.36 -5.06 2.12
C PHE A 46 -6.22 -4.79 3.11
N SER A 47 -5.03 -4.44 2.61
CA SER A 47 -3.90 -4.01 3.46
C SER A 47 -4.16 -2.65 4.13
N LEU A 48 -5.22 -1.94 3.73
CA LEU A 48 -5.63 -0.66 4.30
C LEU A 48 -6.85 -0.77 5.21
N LEU A 49 -7.54 -1.90 5.25
CA LEU A 49 -8.77 -2.05 6.03
C LEU A 49 -8.48 -1.89 7.53
N ASN A 50 -9.10 -0.92 8.18
CA ASN A 50 -8.92 -0.65 9.60
C ASN A 50 -9.63 -1.71 10.48
N HIS A 51 -9.32 -1.74 11.78
CA HIS A 51 -9.95 -2.62 12.77
C HIS A 51 -9.82 -4.14 12.48
N GLN A 52 -8.73 -4.56 11.85
CA GLN A 52 -8.41 -5.98 11.70
C GLN A 52 -7.86 -6.55 13.01
N GLU A 53 -8.17 -7.81 13.32
CA GLU A 53 -7.72 -8.52 14.53
C GLU A 53 -6.81 -9.73 14.20
N PRO A 54 -5.58 -9.49 13.69
CA PRO A 54 -4.70 -10.56 13.23
C PRO A 54 -4.23 -11.53 14.33
N ALA A 55 -4.34 -11.13 15.61
CA ALA A 55 -4.07 -12.00 16.74
C ALA A 55 -4.96 -13.25 16.75
N GLN A 56 -6.19 -13.17 16.22
CA GLN A 56 -7.11 -14.32 16.10
C GLN A 56 -6.56 -15.43 15.18
N ILE A 57 -5.65 -15.07 14.27
CA ILE A 57 -4.97 -15.99 13.35
C ILE A 57 -3.48 -16.13 13.65
N LEU A 58 -3.04 -15.74 14.86
CA LEU A 58 -1.65 -15.80 15.32
C LEU A 58 -0.65 -15.02 14.43
N GLN A 59 -1.12 -13.95 13.76
CA GLN A 59 -0.28 -13.10 12.92
C GLN A 59 0.01 -11.74 13.57
N LYS A 60 1.13 -11.14 13.15
CA LYS A 60 1.47 -9.75 13.48
C LYS A 60 0.55 -8.79 12.76
N ASP A 61 0.35 -7.62 13.38
CA ASP A 61 -0.49 -6.57 12.82
C ASP A 61 0.24 -5.73 11.77
N VAL A 62 0.40 -6.31 10.58
CA VAL A 62 1.02 -5.64 9.43
C VAL A 62 0.25 -4.42 8.95
N VAL A 63 -1.07 -4.43 9.13
CA VAL A 63 -1.95 -3.36 8.67
C VAL A 63 -1.70 -2.09 9.48
N ASN A 64 -1.60 -2.20 10.81
CA ASN A 64 -1.23 -1.08 11.66
C ASN A 64 0.16 -0.51 11.34
N MET A 65 1.09 -1.33 10.83
CA MET A 65 2.42 -0.84 10.44
C MET A 65 2.40 0.12 9.25
N PHE A 66 1.35 0.16 8.42
CA PHE A 66 1.23 1.15 7.34
C PHE A 66 1.12 2.60 7.84
N LYS A 67 0.75 2.82 9.11
CA LYS A 67 0.80 4.16 9.74
C LYS A 67 2.23 4.72 9.80
N LEU A 68 3.25 3.88 9.69
CA LEU A 68 4.63 4.34 9.59
C LEU A 68 4.83 5.21 8.34
N LEU A 69 4.06 5.04 7.27
CA LEU A 69 4.15 5.92 6.10
C LEU A 69 3.95 7.39 6.46
N ASP A 70 3.09 7.71 7.43
CA ASP A 70 2.91 9.07 7.92
C ASP A 70 4.11 9.56 8.73
N LEU A 71 4.81 8.68 9.45
CA LEU A 71 6.00 9.04 10.23
C LEU A 71 7.24 9.26 9.35
N TYR A 72 7.28 8.64 8.18
CA TYR A 72 8.35 8.80 7.19
C TYR A 72 7.99 9.81 6.10
N ASP A 73 6.94 10.62 6.28
CA ASP A 73 6.47 11.65 5.35
C ASP A 73 6.22 11.12 3.90
N ILE A 74 5.83 9.85 3.76
CA ILE A 74 5.55 9.24 2.46
C ILE A 74 4.14 9.63 2.01
N GLU A 75 4.04 10.70 1.24
CA GLU A 75 2.75 11.26 0.81
C GLU A 75 2.18 10.61 -0.46
N GLN A 76 3.02 10.12 -1.37
CA GLN A 76 2.62 9.54 -2.66
C GLN A 76 1.99 8.15 -2.47
N ARG A 77 0.73 8.12 -2.01
CA ARG A 77 -0.02 6.92 -1.67
C ARG A 77 -1.28 6.87 -2.51
N TYR A 78 -1.44 5.81 -3.30
CA TYR A 78 -2.50 5.70 -4.30
C TYR A 78 -3.31 4.43 -4.09
N ILE A 79 -4.63 4.55 -4.23
CA ILE A 79 -5.55 3.42 -4.14
C ILE A 79 -6.47 3.35 -5.37
N CYS A 80 -6.61 2.15 -5.92
CA CYS A 80 -7.44 1.88 -7.09
C CYS A 80 -8.94 1.95 -6.74
N LEU A 81 -9.68 2.83 -7.41
CA LEU A 81 -11.13 3.01 -7.21
C LEU A 81 -11.93 1.74 -7.53
N GLU A 82 -11.60 1.07 -8.62
CA GLU A 82 -12.28 -0.14 -9.08
C GLU A 82 -12.04 -1.32 -8.11
N SER A 83 -10.85 -1.38 -7.51
CA SER A 83 -10.52 -2.37 -6.49
C SER A 83 -11.26 -2.09 -5.18
N LEU A 84 -11.33 -0.83 -4.73
CA LEU A 84 -12.17 -0.43 -3.59
C LEU A 84 -13.64 -0.83 -3.78
N ALA A 85 -14.20 -0.54 -4.97
CA ALA A 85 -15.57 -0.88 -5.29
C ALA A 85 -15.82 -2.40 -5.23
N THR A 86 -14.89 -3.19 -5.76
CA THR A 86 -14.93 -4.66 -5.73
C THR A 86 -14.85 -5.20 -4.30
N ALA A 87 -13.98 -4.62 -3.48
CA ALA A 87 -13.82 -4.95 -2.06
C ALA A 87 -14.96 -4.42 -1.17
N LYS A 88 -15.90 -3.63 -1.71
CA LYS A 88 -16.96 -2.92 -0.97
C LYS A 88 -16.43 -2.04 0.16
N MET A 89 -15.27 -1.45 -0.06
CA MET A 89 -14.60 -0.56 0.89
C MET A 89 -14.76 0.90 0.48
N THR A 90 -14.74 1.76 1.49
CA THR A 90 -14.75 3.22 1.37
C THR A 90 -13.48 3.82 1.97
N ALA A 91 -13.28 5.14 1.80
CA ALA A 91 -12.12 5.80 2.41
C ALA A 91 -12.14 5.78 3.94
N SER A 92 -13.32 5.83 4.57
CA SER A 92 -13.44 5.77 6.02
C SER A 92 -12.99 4.43 6.59
N ASP A 93 -12.94 3.39 5.76
CA ASP A 93 -12.45 2.07 6.16
C ASP A 93 -10.92 1.99 6.12
N CYS A 94 -10.23 2.98 5.54
CA CYS A 94 -8.79 2.96 5.35
C CYS A 94 -8.04 3.46 6.59
N ILE A 95 -6.99 2.74 6.99
CA ILE A 95 -6.16 3.05 8.16
C ILE A 95 -5.21 4.24 7.95
N ILE A 96 -4.94 4.58 6.69
CA ILE A 96 -4.16 5.74 6.26
C ILE A 96 -4.85 6.42 5.09
N THR A 97 -4.52 7.68 4.84
CA THR A 97 -5.06 8.44 3.70
C THR A 97 -4.30 8.09 2.43
N CYS A 98 -5.05 7.77 1.36
CA CYS A 98 -4.52 7.54 0.03
C CYS A 98 -5.32 8.36 -1.00
N GLU A 99 -4.64 8.87 -2.02
CA GLU A 99 -5.28 9.46 -3.20
C GLU A 99 -5.97 8.34 -3.99
N LYS A 100 -7.26 8.53 -4.25
CA LYS A 100 -8.06 7.57 -5.02
C LYS A 100 -7.92 7.86 -6.50
N MET A 101 -7.56 6.85 -7.27
CA MET A 101 -7.37 6.98 -8.70
C MET A 101 -8.10 5.87 -9.47
N ALA A 102 -8.59 6.20 -10.66
CA ALA A 102 -9.04 5.18 -11.60
C ALA A 102 -7.86 4.31 -12.02
N ARG A 103 -8.10 3.01 -12.24
CA ARG A 103 -7.07 2.02 -12.59
C ARG A 103 -6.20 2.47 -13.75
N ALA A 104 -6.79 3.03 -14.80
CA ALA A 104 -6.05 3.52 -15.97
C ALA A 104 -5.06 4.65 -15.63
N ALA A 105 -5.49 5.61 -14.81
CA ALA A 105 -4.65 6.72 -14.37
C ALA A 105 -3.54 6.23 -13.42
N LEU A 106 -3.87 5.31 -12.52
CA LEU A 106 -2.92 4.66 -11.62
C LEU A 106 -1.81 3.93 -12.41
N LEU A 107 -2.18 3.13 -13.42
CA LEU A 107 -1.21 2.42 -14.27
C LEU A 107 -0.35 3.38 -15.10
N THR A 108 -0.92 4.49 -15.56
CA THR A 108 -0.18 5.54 -16.27
C THR A 108 0.84 6.22 -15.35
N LEU A 109 0.46 6.49 -14.10
CA LEU A 109 1.37 7.04 -13.09
C LEU A 109 2.48 6.05 -12.73
N LEU A 110 2.13 4.79 -12.54
CA LEU A 110 3.07 3.70 -12.27
C LEU A 110 4.12 3.56 -13.38
N GLY A 111 3.72 3.77 -14.64
CA GLY A 111 4.62 3.76 -15.79
C GLY A 111 5.70 4.86 -15.80
N LYS A 112 5.62 5.84 -14.88
CA LYS A 112 6.64 6.88 -14.71
C LYS A 112 7.74 6.49 -13.70
N ALA A 113 7.56 5.40 -12.96
CA ALA A 113 8.56 4.93 -12.00
C ALA A 113 9.76 4.31 -12.73
N GLU A 114 10.97 4.58 -12.24
CA GLU A 114 12.18 3.94 -12.76
C GLU A 114 12.21 2.45 -12.41
N ARG A 115 11.69 2.10 -11.23
CA ARG A 115 11.60 0.71 -10.74
C ARG A 115 10.26 0.46 -10.06
N VAL A 116 9.71 -0.72 -10.32
CA VAL A 116 8.47 -1.21 -9.73
C VAL A 116 8.76 -2.49 -8.95
N LEU A 117 8.41 -2.52 -7.67
CA LEU A 117 8.44 -3.70 -6.81
C LEU A 117 6.99 -4.10 -6.51
N THR A 118 6.64 -5.36 -6.76
CA THR A 118 5.26 -5.85 -6.60
C THR A 118 5.19 -6.96 -5.56
N PHE A 119 4.18 -6.87 -4.68
CA PHE A 119 3.94 -7.74 -3.52
C PHE A 119 2.46 -8.17 -3.45
#